data_AF-A0A183FJI5-F1
#
_entry.id   AF-A0A183FJI5-F1
#
_cell.length_a   1.000
_cell.length_b   1.000
_cell.length_c   1.000
_cell.angle_alpha   90.00
_cell.angle_beta   90.00
_cell.angle_gamma   90.00
#
_symmetry.space_group_name_H-M   'P 1'
#
loop_
_entity.id
_entity.type
_entity.pdbx_description
1 polymer ?
#
loop_
_entity_poly.entity_id
_entity_poly.type
_entity_poly.pdbx_seq_one_letter_code
_entity_poly.pdbx_strand_id
1 'polypeptide(L)'
;MSALAALDTASADELDMSEVPPSPPPYRKVEKVDKPATFVDGLKSRMERFQALARKATQDGNDRKARMNTRMADQYAAAIRDAKAGRPVAVADLPSLPDMPPLPPQRPSSVPAGPAPGMRPPPAVGPLAASGPPGKSRNATQLEFLIARQSEFRHAAMQAKAKGNMELAKKYLLESKGFDKMIAAAQAGLPVSIKSAPIPPQASTSQATLQPRIVPAATSSTGIEGRGEALSMMEKALIEQVQLAENSRMRFTRLGDVGKVKMFEEWAKASKQDLLLVREVAKQGLKLPKFHYESRNIPSADLFPDLAEDVLELSIIRCRDVPLPSGYEPSDANLFVKFVFPYPSDANQTGKTKHVAGTQNPEFDEVNMLQIGARKARGHKLVRVLKRSPLKLEVYQKGSFLRSDKLLGTCEWKLEQLESNALLEESLPLKEGRKAVGGLLTLKIRIREPLGDTKIAATQHRWLVLDN
;
A
#
# COMPACT_ATOMS: atom_id res chain seq x y z
N MET A 1 -3.75 -63.21 7.45
CA MET A 1 -2.48 -63.97 7.46
C MET A 1 -1.38 -62.94 7.31
N SER A 2 -1.05 -62.28 8.43
CA SER A 2 0.04 -62.66 9.34
C SER A 2 1.41 -62.45 8.70
N ALA A 3 2.11 -61.49 9.32
CA ALA A 3 3.53 -61.41 9.62
C ALA A 3 4.43 -62.56 9.16
N LEU A 4 5.73 -62.24 9.02
CA LEU A 4 6.83 -63.22 9.06
C LEU A 4 7.09 -63.96 7.74
N ALA A 5 7.36 -63.24 6.64
CA ALA A 5 7.89 -63.86 5.42
C ALA A 5 9.03 -63.10 4.74
N ALA A 6 9.62 -62.08 5.39
CA ALA A 6 10.78 -61.37 4.85
C ALA A 6 11.86 -61.07 5.89
N LEU A 7 11.86 -61.83 6.99
CA LEU A 7 12.95 -61.85 7.98
C LEU A 7 13.56 -63.25 7.99
N ASP A 8 14.02 -63.73 6.82
CA ASP A 8 14.98 -64.82 6.78
C ASP A 8 15.64 -64.89 5.41
N THR A 9 16.58 -63.98 5.14
CA THR A 9 17.72 -64.15 4.22
C THR A 9 18.49 -62.82 4.12
N ALA A 10 19.30 -62.49 5.13
CA ALA A 10 20.49 -61.66 4.94
C ALA A 10 21.40 -61.80 6.17
N SER A 11 22.59 -62.31 5.90
CA SER A 11 23.66 -62.65 6.83
C SER A 11 24.17 -61.43 7.62
N ALA A 12 24.54 -61.66 8.88
CA ALA A 12 24.94 -60.66 9.87
C ALA A 12 26.42 -60.22 9.77
N ASP A 13 27.00 -60.16 8.57
CA ASP A 13 28.37 -59.67 8.36
C ASP A 13 28.39 -58.86 7.06
N GLU A 14 28.22 -57.54 7.21
CA GLU A 14 28.67 -56.43 6.35
C GLU A 14 27.81 -55.19 6.64
N LEU A 15 27.99 -54.59 7.81
CA LEU A 15 27.59 -53.20 8.05
C LEU A 15 28.84 -52.44 8.51
N ASP A 16 29.31 -51.57 7.63
CA ASP A 16 30.41 -50.64 7.86
C ASP A 16 30.09 -49.73 9.06
N MET A 17 30.92 -49.81 10.10
CA MET A 17 30.80 -49.05 11.35
C MET A 17 31.07 -47.54 11.17
N SER A 18 31.32 -47.07 9.95
CA SER A 18 31.54 -45.66 9.63
C SER A 18 30.24 -44.85 9.43
N GLU A 19 29.07 -45.49 9.29
CA GLU A 19 27.77 -44.82 9.08
C GLU A 19 26.89 -44.67 10.33
N VAL A 20 27.38 -45.01 11.53
CA VAL A 20 26.62 -44.76 12.77
C VAL A 20 26.75 -43.29 13.19
N PRO A 21 25.66 -42.49 13.19
CA PRO A 21 25.72 -41.12 13.69
C PRO A 21 26.07 -41.13 15.19
N PRO A 22 26.94 -40.22 15.66
CA PRO A 22 27.35 -40.20 17.06
C PRO A 22 26.14 -40.05 17.97
N SER A 23 26.08 -40.86 19.02
CA SER A 23 25.00 -40.81 20.00
C SER A 23 24.90 -39.38 20.59
N PRO A 24 23.69 -38.83 20.73
CA PRO A 24 23.51 -37.52 21.33
C PRO A 24 24.10 -37.52 22.76
N PRO A 25 24.80 -36.44 23.16
CA PRO A 25 25.39 -36.37 24.49
C PRO A 25 24.31 -36.56 25.57
N PRO A 26 24.62 -37.26 26.68
CA PRO A 26 23.64 -37.58 27.70
C PRO A 26 22.96 -36.30 28.21
N TYR A 27 21.63 -36.37 28.37
CA TYR A 27 20.78 -35.29 28.85
C TYR A 27 21.29 -34.79 30.20
N ARG A 28 22.01 -33.67 30.20
CA ARG A 28 22.56 -33.06 31.41
C ARG A 28 21.40 -32.47 32.19
N LYS A 29 21.12 -33.06 33.35
CA LYS A 29 20.13 -32.57 34.32
C LYS A 29 20.37 -31.07 34.54
N VAL A 30 19.38 -30.23 34.22
CA VAL A 30 19.46 -28.78 34.41
C VAL A 30 19.69 -28.51 35.90
N GLU A 31 20.88 -28.03 36.26
CA GLU A 31 21.16 -27.57 37.61
C GLU A 31 20.18 -26.45 37.97
N LYS A 32 19.48 -26.60 39.09
CA LYS A 32 18.58 -25.56 39.60
C LYS A 32 19.43 -24.35 40.00
N VAL A 33 19.41 -23.30 39.18
CA VAL A 33 20.06 -22.03 39.47
C VAL A 33 19.18 -21.23 40.42
N ASP A 34 19.74 -20.80 41.56
CA ASP A 34 19.06 -19.97 42.55
C ASP A 34 18.58 -18.64 41.93
N LYS A 35 17.34 -18.26 42.21
CA LYS A 35 16.76 -17.00 41.72
C LYS A 35 17.45 -15.82 42.45
N PRO A 36 18.03 -14.84 41.73
CA PRO A 36 18.71 -13.71 42.37
C PRO A 36 17.70 -12.80 43.11
N ALA A 37 18.01 -12.47 44.36
CA ALA A 37 17.13 -11.69 45.25
C ALA A 37 16.99 -10.20 44.86
N THR A 38 17.93 -9.64 44.08
CA THR A 38 17.89 -8.25 43.63
C THR A 38 18.32 -8.09 42.16
N PHE A 39 17.89 -6.99 41.51
CA PHE A 39 18.26 -6.68 40.12
C PHE A 39 19.79 -6.57 39.91
N VAL A 40 20.51 -5.95 40.86
CA VAL A 40 21.96 -5.81 40.80
C VAL A 40 22.66 -7.16 40.96
N ASP A 41 22.16 -8.03 41.83
CA ASP A 41 22.73 -9.37 42.01
C ASP A 41 22.46 -10.25 40.78
N GLY A 42 21.31 -10.07 40.12
CA GLY A 42 21.03 -10.68 38.82
C GLY A 42 22.04 -10.24 37.74
N LEU A 43 22.37 -8.95 37.67
CA LEU A 43 23.39 -8.46 36.72
C LEU A 43 24.79 -9.00 37.03
N LYS A 44 25.18 -9.10 38.30
CA LYS A 44 26.46 -9.71 38.72
C LYS A 44 26.55 -11.19 38.35
N SER A 45 25.50 -11.96 38.62
CA SER A 45 25.45 -13.38 38.27
C SER A 45 25.65 -13.61 36.76
N ARG A 46 25.03 -12.77 35.93
CA ARG A 46 25.20 -12.81 34.47
C ARG A 46 26.62 -12.42 34.04
N MET A 47 27.22 -11.40 34.66
CA MET A 47 28.62 -11.01 34.43
C MET A 47 29.57 -12.17 34.72
N GLU A 48 29.43 -12.81 35.87
CA GLU A 48 30.25 -13.95 36.29
C GLU A 48 30.12 -15.13 35.33
N ARG A 49 28.91 -15.36 34.79
CA ARG A 49 28.69 -16.39 33.77
C ARG A 49 29.50 -16.14 32.51
N PHE A 50 29.52 -14.91 32.00
CA PHE A 50 30.35 -14.56 30.84
C PHE A 50 31.85 -14.63 31.16
N GLN A 51 32.27 -14.28 32.38
CA GLN A 51 33.66 -14.46 32.81
C GLN A 51 34.07 -15.94 32.88
N ALA A 52 33.20 -16.82 33.39
CA ALA A 52 33.44 -18.25 33.41
C ALA A 52 33.54 -18.84 32.00
N LEU A 53 32.68 -18.40 31.07
CA LEU A 53 32.74 -18.78 29.66
C LEU A 53 33.99 -18.24 28.95
N ALA A 54 34.49 -17.07 29.35
CA ALA A 54 35.76 -16.55 28.85
C ALA A 54 36.93 -17.41 29.31
N ARG A 55 37.01 -17.75 30.61
CA ARG A 55 38.05 -18.62 31.18
C ARG A 55 38.05 -20.00 30.53
N LYS A 56 36.87 -20.61 30.37
CA LYS A 56 36.73 -21.90 29.70
C LYS A 56 37.19 -21.83 28.24
N ALA A 57 36.81 -20.78 27.51
CA ALA A 57 37.26 -20.59 26.14
C ALA A 57 38.79 -20.40 26.02
N THR A 58 39.43 -19.78 27.02
CA THR A 58 40.90 -19.70 27.09
C THR A 58 41.53 -21.07 27.36
N GLN A 59 40.96 -21.87 28.26
CA GLN A 59 41.43 -23.24 28.52
C GLN A 59 41.26 -24.17 27.30
N ASP A 60 40.17 -23.98 26.55
CA ASP A 60 39.88 -24.73 25.32
C ASP A 60 40.69 -24.21 24.10
N GLY A 61 41.64 -23.27 24.29
CA GLY A 61 42.48 -22.70 23.22
C GLY A 61 41.75 -21.81 22.21
N ASN A 62 40.54 -21.34 22.52
CA ASN A 62 39.70 -20.53 21.63
C ASN A 62 39.74 -19.04 22.02
N ASP A 63 40.82 -18.35 21.64
CA ASP A 63 41.06 -16.94 21.98
C ASP A 63 40.01 -15.97 21.42
N ARG A 64 39.39 -16.30 20.28
CA ARG A 64 38.33 -15.46 19.69
C ARG A 64 37.09 -15.47 20.58
N LYS A 65 36.70 -16.65 21.07
CA LYS A 65 35.55 -16.82 21.96
C LYS A 65 35.82 -16.27 23.35
N ALA A 66 37.04 -16.40 23.85
CA ALA A 66 37.48 -15.76 25.10
C ALA A 66 37.31 -14.24 25.03
N ARG A 67 37.86 -13.58 24.00
CA ARG A 67 37.74 -12.12 23.80
C ARG A 67 36.30 -11.65 23.59
N MET A 68 35.45 -12.46 22.96
CA MET A 68 34.02 -12.16 22.83
C MET A 68 33.35 -12.17 24.20
N ASN A 69 33.54 -13.23 24.99
CA ASN A 69 32.91 -13.38 26.31
C ASN A 69 33.43 -12.34 27.32
N THR A 70 34.70 -11.95 27.25
CA THR A 70 35.25 -10.85 28.07
C THR A 70 34.52 -9.54 27.77
N ARG A 71 34.32 -9.18 26.50
CA ARG A 71 33.57 -7.98 26.12
C ARG A 71 32.12 -7.99 26.61
N MET A 72 31.47 -9.17 26.61
CA MET A 72 30.12 -9.31 27.16
C MET A 72 30.12 -9.09 28.69
N ALA A 73 31.12 -9.60 29.41
CA ALA A 73 31.28 -9.34 30.84
C ALA A 73 31.51 -7.84 31.13
N ASP A 74 32.27 -7.14 30.30
CA ASP A 74 32.53 -5.70 30.46
C ASP A 74 31.25 -4.86 30.27
N GLN A 75 30.36 -5.26 29.35
CA GLN A 75 29.05 -4.63 29.18
C GLN A 75 28.17 -4.78 30.43
N TYR A 76 28.20 -5.95 31.07
CA TYR A 76 27.53 -6.13 32.36
C TYR A 76 28.20 -5.34 33.49
N ALA A 77 29.53 -5.20 33.49
CA ALA A 77 30.22 -4.36 34.47
C ALA A 77 29.85 -2.88 34.35
N ALA A 78 29.61 -2.37 33.13
CA ALA A 78 29.07 -1.04 32.90
C ALA A 78 27.62 -0.92 33.41
N ALA A 79 26.76 -1.88 33.08
CA ALA A 79 25.38 -1.90 33.56
C ALA A 79 25.26 -1.99 35.08
N ILE A 80 26.14 -2.73 35.76
CA ILE A 80 26.19 -2.79 37.23
C ILE A 80 26.59 -1.43 37.82
N ARG A 81 27.51 -0.69 37.18
CA ARG A 81 27.89 0.66 37.62
C ARG A 81 26.71 1.63 37.49
N ASP A 82 26.00 1.61 36.36
CA ASP A 82 24.83 2.45 36.15
C ASP A 82 23.68 2.09 37.10
N ALA A 83 23.42 0.79 37.33
CA ALA A 83 22.42 0.34 38.30
C ALA A 83 22.74 0.76 39.74
N LYS A 84 24.01 0.69 40.15
CA LYS A 84 24.47 1.16 41.48
C LYS A 84 24.39 2.69 41.60
N ALA A 85 24.54 3.41 40.50
CA ALA A 85 24.40 4.86 40.43
C ALA A 85 22.94 5.34 40.30
N GLY A 86 21.96 4.43 40.35
CA GLY A 86 20.53 4.76 40.23
C GLY A 86 20.09 5.17 38.82
N ARG A 87 20.91 4.93 37.80
CA ARG A 87 20.55 5.19 36.40
C ARG A 87 19.77 4.01 35.82
N PRO A 88 18.78 4.25 34.93
CA PRO A 88 18.02 3.18 34.30
C PRO A 88 18.94 2.37 33.38
N VAL A 89 19.00 1.06 33.60
CA VAL A 89 19.79 0.13 32.78
C VAL A 89 18.90 -0.43 31.67
N ALA A 90 19.33 -0.27 30.40
CA ALA A 90 18.65 -0.84 29.24
C ALA A 90 18.88 -2.36 29.16
N VAL A 91 18.02 -3.14 29.85
CA VAL A 91 18.14 -4.61 29.92
C VAL A 91 18.03 -5.28 28.54
N ALA A 92 17.34 -4.66 27.58
CA ALA A 92 17.18 -5.19 26.23
C ALA A 92 18.47 -5.21 25.40
N ASP A 93 19.43 -4.33 25.74
CA ASP A 93 20.70 -4.21 25.02
C ASP A 93 21.80 -5.11 25.63
N LEU A 94 21.49 -5.80 26.73
CA LEU A 94 22.42 -6.71 27.39
C LEU A 94 22.39 -8.11 26.76
N PRO A 95 23.56 -8.72 26.48
CA PRO A 95 23.64 -10.03 25.86
C PRO A 95 23.05 -11.09 26.81
N SER A 96 22.11 -11.90 26.32
CA SER A 96 21.49 -12.98 27.07
C SER A 96 21.81 -14.35 26.45
N LEU A 97 21.94 -15.36 27.30
CA LEU A 97 22.11 -16.76 26.92
C LEU A 97 20.79 -17.50 27.20
N PRO A 98 20.47 -18.56 26.43
CA PRO A 98 19.23 -19.32 26.59
C PRO A 98 19.01 -19.86 28.02
N ASP A 99 20.08 -20.11 28.76
CA ASP A 99 20.03 -20.74 30.09
C ASP A 99 19.91 -19.74 31.25
N MET A 100 19.77 -18.43 30.99
CA MET A 100 19.76 -17.41 32.05
C MET A 100 18.33 -17.04 32.50
N PRO A 101 18.01 -17.12 33.81
CA PRO A 101 16.68 -16.75 34.32
C PRO A 101 16.41 -15.24 34.13
N PRO A 102 15.12 -14.82 34.05
CA PRO A 102 14.76 -13.42 33.87
C PRO A 102 15.25 -12.55 35.05
N LEU A 103 15.69 -11.32 34.75
CA LEU A 103 16.10 -10.38 35.80
C LEU A 103 14.89 -9.88 36.60
N PRO A 104 15.02 -9.67 37.92
CA PRO A 104 14.01 -8.99 38.72
C PRO A 104 13.69 -7.58 38.18
N PRO A 105 12.46 -7.07 38.36
CA PRO A 105 12.10 -5.71 37.95
C PRO A 105 12.94 -4.65 38.68
N GLN A 106 13.30 -3.57 37.98
CA GLN A 106 13.98 -2.41 38.57
C GLN A 106 13.04 -1.74 39.60
N ARG A 107 13.50 -1.49 40.83
CA ARG A 107 12.66 -0.85 41.85
C ARG A 107 12.29 0.58 41.39
N PRO A 108 11.03 1.03 41.54
CA PRO A 108 10.62 2.37 41.16
C PRO A 108 11.12 3.39 42.19
N SER A 109 12.11 4.21 41.83
CA SER A 109 12.43 5.43 42.58
C SER A 109 11.57 6.58 42.06
N SER A 110 10.74 7.11 42.95
CA SER A 110 9.93 8.32 42.80
C SER A 110 10.76 9.55 42.39
N VAL A 111 10.40 10.18 41.28
CA VAL A 111 10.68 11.61 40.99
C VAL A 111 9.59 12.21 40.09
N PRO A 112 9.35 13.54 40.17
CA PRO A 112 8.10 14.21 39.80
C PRO A 112 7.99 14.57 38.32
N ALA A 113 6.75 14.93 37.93
CA ALA A 113 6.33 15.28 36.58
C ALA A 113 7.22 16.33 35.90
N GLY A 114 7.87 15.91 34.81
CA GLY A 114 8.48 16.74 33.77
C GLY A 114 8.32 16.01 32.42
N PRO A 115 8.21 16.73 31.29
CA PRO A 115 7.73 16.16 30.04
C PRO A 115 8.77 15.20 29.42
N ALA A 116 8.36 13.95 29.20
CA ALA A 116 9.21 12.88 28.68
C ALA A 116 9.61 13.10 27.21
N PRO A 117 10.90 12.94 26.84
CA PRO A 117 11.31 12.73 25.47
C PRO A 117 11.12 11.25 25.08
N GLY A 118 10.36 11.00 24.01
CA GLY A 118 10.62 9.84 23.15
C GLY A 118 9.78 8.58 23.33
N MET A 119 8.47 8.67 23.58
CA MET A 119 7.55 7.64 23.10
C MET A 119 7.39 7.82 21.59
N ARG A 120 8.06 7.01 20.78
CA ARG A 120 7.67 6.87 19.36
C ARG A 120 6.26 6.25 19.34
N PRO A 121 5.29 6.87 18.64
CA PRO A 121 4.04 6.19 18.33
C PRO A 121 4.34 4.89 17.56
N PRO A 122 3.47 3.86 17.66
CA PRO A 122 3.52 2.75 16.70
C PRO A 122 3.44 3.31 15.27
N PRO A 123 3.99 2.60 14.26
CA PRO A 123 4.17 3.16 12.92
C PRO A 123 2.85 3.71 12.42
N ALA A 124 2.81 5.04 12.23
CA ALA A 124 1.77 5.68 11.45
C ALA A 124 1.77 5.02 10.08
N VAL A 125 0.65 4.38 9.73
CA VAL A 125 0.39 3.96 8.35
C VAL A 125 0.22 5.23 7.50
N GLY A 126 1.34 5.77 7.02
CA GLY A 126 1.42 6.88 6.08
C GLY A 126 0.86 8.23 6.56
N PRO A 127 1.17 9.33 5.87
CA PRO A 127 0.70 10.69 6.18
C PRO A 127 -0.69 10.99 5.59
N LEU A 128 -1.32 10.00 4.98
CA LEU A 128 -2.69 10.04 4.50
C LEU A 128 -3.72 9.77 5.62
N ALA A 129 -3.27 9.68 6.88
CA ALA A 129 -4.10 9.26 8.01
C ALA A 129 -4.99 10.40 8.57
N ALA A 130 -6.28 10.29 8.24
CA ALA A 130 -7.50 10.71 8.96
C ALA A 130 -7.68 12.20 9.31
N SER A 131 -8.53 12.88 8.54
CA SER A 131 -9.25 14.08 8.99
C SER A 131 -10.44 13.66 9.85
N GLY A 132 -10.23 13.45 11.15
CA GLY A 132 -11.32 13.37 12.13
C GLY A 132 -11.80 14.75 12.57
N PRO A 133 -13.02 14.91 13.11
CA PRO A 133 -13.46 16.16 13.73
C PRO A 133 -12.47 16.59 14.83
N PRO A 134 -12.19 17.90 14.98
CA PRO A 134 -11.30 18.39 16.03
C PRO A 134 -11.84 17.94 17.41
N GLY A 135 -11.02 17.21 18.18
CA GLY A 135 -11.33 16.80 19.54
C GLY A 135 -11.75 15.32 19.77
N LYS A 136 -11.96 14.51 18.72
CA LYS A 136 -12.22 13.05 18.88
C LYS A 136 -10.99 12.22 18.54
N SER A 137 -10.69 11.19 19.36
CA SER A 137 -9.60 10.26 19.07
C SER A 137 -9.90 9.42 17.81
N ARG A 138 -8.86 9.04 17.05
CA ARG A 138 -9.01 8.22 15.83
C ARG A 138 -9.74 6.89 16.11
N ASN A 139 -9.47 6.27 17.25
CA ASN A 139 -10.18 5.04 17.63
C ASN A 139 -11.66 5.30 17.90
N ALA A 140 -12.02 6.45 18.48
CA ALA A 140 -13.42 6.81 18.72
C ALA A 140 -14.20 7.04 17.41
N THR A 141 -13.61 7.72 16.41
CA THR A 141 -14.27 7.93 15.11
C THR A 141 -14.40 6.63 14.32
N GLN A 142 -13.40 5.75 14.39
CA GLN A 142 -13.48 4.41 13.79
C GLN A 142 -14.53 3.53 14.47
N LEU A 143 -14.61 3.57 15.80
CA LEU A 143 -15.63 2.85 16.57
C LEU A 143 -17.05 3.32 16.21
N GLU A 144 -17.26 4.64 16.17
CA GLU A 144 -18.55 5.25 15.81
C GLU A 144 -18.97 4.81 14.40
N PHE A 145 -18.03 4.80 13.45
CA PHE A 145 -18.28 4.29 12.10
C PHE A 145 -18.68 2.81 12.09
N LEU A 146 -17.96 1.94 12.79
CA LEU A 146 -18.27 0.51 12.83
C LEU A 146 -19.66 0.23 13.43
N ILE A 147 -20.04 0.98 14.48
CA ILE A 147 -21.35 0.86 15.12
C ILE A 147 -22.46 1.34 14.17
N ALA A 148 -22.28 2.50 13.52
CA ALA A 148 -23.24 3.02 12.54
C ALA A 148 -23.43 2.02 11.39
N ARG A 149 -22.31 1.49 10.86
CA ARG A 149 -22.27 0.51 9.78
C ARG A 149 -23.01 -0.79 10.14
N GLN A 150 -22.80 -1.26 11.37
CA GLN A 150 -23.49 -2.43 11.90
C GLN A 150 -25.00 -2.21 11.99
N SER A 151 -25.42 -1.04 12.48
CA SER A 151 -26.84 -0.66 12.61
C SER A 151 -27.53 -0.62 11.25
N GLU A 152 -26.88 -0.05 10.23
CA GLU A 152 -27.40 0.00 8.86
C GLU A 152 -27.66 -1.40 8.29
N PHE A 153 -26.76 -2.36 8.55
CA PHE A 153 -26.99 -3.75 8.14
C PHE A 153 -28.12 -4.43 8.90
N ARG A 154 -28.28 -4.16 10.21
CA ARG A 154 -29.45 -4.66 10.95
C ARG A 154 -30.74 -4.09 10.38
N HIS A 155 -30.76 -2.80 10.07
CA HIS A 155 -31.91 -2.14 9.49
C HIS A 155 -32.24 -2.70 8.09
N ALA A 156 -31.23 -2.90 7.25
CA ALA A 156 -31.38 -3.55 5.94
C ALA A 156 -31.93 -4.99 6.06
N ALA A 157 -31.46 -5.75 7.04
CA ALA A 157 -31.97 -7.10 7.32
C ALA A 157 -33.45 -7.07 7.72
N MET A 158 -33.86 -6.12 8.58
CA MET A 158 -35.27 -5.95 8.96
C MET A 158 -36.15 -5.57 7.77
N GLN A 159 -35.69 -4.65 6.90
CA GLN A 159 -36.43 -4.29 5.69
C GLN A 159 -36.53 -5.46 4.70
N ALA A 160 -35.45 -6.23 4.50
CA ALA A 160 -35.46 -7.40 3.62
C ALA A 160 -36.43 -8.48 4.14
N LYS A 161 -36.45 -8.70 5.47
CA LYS A 161 -37.41 -9.59 6.14
C LYS A 161 -38.86 -9.10 5.93
N ALA A 162 -39.10 -7.80 6.10
CA ALA A 162 -40.43 -7.21 5.88
C ALA A 162 -40.92 -7.34 4.43
N LYS A 163 -39.99 -7.29 3.46
CA LYS A 163 -40.27 -7.51 2.02
C LYS A 163 -40.37 -8.99 1.63
N GLY A 164 -40.31 -9.93 2.58
CA GLY A 164 -40.38 -11.37 2.34
C GLY A 164 -39.10 -12.01 1.77
N ASN A 165 -38.01 -11.25 1.59
CA ASN A 165 -36.76 -11.79 1.08
C ASN A 165 -35.87 -12.30 2.23
N MET A 166 -36.16 -13.51 2.69
CA MET A 166 -35.53 -14.11 3.86
C MET A 166 -34.04 -14.45 3.65
N GLU A 167 -33.63 -14.80 2.43
CA GLU A 167 -32.23 -15.09 2.09
C GLU A 167 -31.37 -13.84 2.20
N LEU A 168 -31.86 -12.72 1.66
CA LEU A 168 -31.19 -11.43 1.74
C LEU A 168 -31.14 -10.91 3.19
N ALA A 169 -32.22 -11.11 3.96
CA ALA A 169 -32.25 -10.75 5.37
C ALA A 169 -31.20 -11.52 6.19
N LYS A 170 -31.05 -12.83 5.94
CA LYS A 170 -30.00 -13.65 6.57
C LYS A 170 -28.60 -13.17 6.20
N LYS A 171 -28.36 -12.83 4.93
CA LYS A 171 -27.07 -12.29 4.47
C LYS A 171 -26.70 -10.99 5.20
N TYR A 172 -27.61 -10.01 5.25
CA TYR A 172 -27.35 -8.74 5.95
C TYR A 172 -27.15 -8.92 7.46
N LEU A 173 -27.83 -9.88 8.07
CA LEU A 173 -27.65 -10.19 9.49
C LEU A 173 -26.29 -10.85 9.76
N LEU A 174 -25.82 -11.71 8.87
CA LEU A 174 -24.47 -12.30 8.93
C LEU A 174 -23.40 -11.21 8.79
N GLU A 175 -23.56 -10.32 7.81
CA GLU A 175 -22.66 -9.17 7.62
C GLU A 175 -22.66 -8.25 8.84
N SER A 176 -23.81 -7.97 9.45
CA SER A 176 -23.94 -7.21 10.70
C SER A 176 -23.16 -7.84 11.87
N LYS A 177 -23.27 -9.16 12.05
CA LYS A 177 -22.51 -9.89 13.09
C LYS A 177 -21.00 -9.89 12.84
N GLY A 178 -20.57 -9.78 11.58
CA GLY A 178 -19.16 -9.63 11.22
C GLY A 178 -18.50 -8.39 11.85
N PHE A 179 -19.27 -7.35 12.16
CA PHE A 179 -18.77 -6.15 12.81
C PHE A 179 -18.48 -6.32 14.30
N ASP A 180 -19.05 -7.32 14.99
CA ASP A 180 -18.90 -7.48 16.45
C ASP A 180 -17.43 -7.61 16.86
N LYS A 181 -16.64 -8.39 16.12
CA LYS A 181 -15.19 -8.56 16.36
C LYS A 181 -14.42 -7.27 16.15
N MET A 182 -14.78 -6.49 15.13
CA MET A 182 -14.16 -5.20 14.82
C MET A 182 -14.50 -4.15 15.87
N ILE A 183 -15.75 -4.11 16.34
CA ILE A 183 -16.21 -3.19 17.40
C ILE A 183 -15.49 -3.51 18.71
N ALA A 184 -15.42 -4.79 19.11
CA ALA A 184 -14.73 -5.21 20.32
C ALA A 184 -13.23 -4.86 20.29
N ALA A 185 -12.56 -5.08 19.15
CA ALA A 185 -11.16 -4.70 18.97
C ALA A 185 -10.96 -3.17 19.06
N ALA A 186 -11.85 -2.38 18.45
CA ALA A 186 -11.80 -0.92 18.53
C ALA A 186 -12.04 -0.40 19.95
N GLN A 187 -12.97 -1.00 20.71
CA GLN A 187 -13.21 -0.70 22.12
C GLN A 187 -12.00 -1.03 23.00
N ALA A 188 -11.29 -2.12 22.69
CA ALA A 188 -10.04 -2.50 23.35
C ALA A 188 -8.84 -1.61 22.97
N GLY A 189 -9.05 -0.59 22.13
CA GLY A 189 -8.00 0.33 21.69
C GLY A 189 -7.08 -0.22 20.60
N LEU A 190 -7.38 -1.40 20.03
CA LEU A 190 -6.62 -1.98 18.93
C LEU A 190 -6.96 -1.28 17.61
N PRO A 191 -5.98 -1.06 16.71
CA PRO A 191 -6.22 -0.46 15.41
C PRO A 191 -7.02 -1.42 14.52
N VAL A 192 -8.21 -0.98 14.07
CA VAL A 192 -9.09 -1.76 13.20
C VAL A 192 -9.03 -1.25 11.77
N SER A 193 -8.87 -2.17 10.82
CA SER A 193 -8.88 -1.85 9.39
C SER A 193 -10.30 -1.83 8.84
N ILE A 194 -10.74 -0.70 8.31
CA ILE A 194 -12.07 -0.52 7.70
C ILE A 194 -12.13 -1.11 6.27
N LYS A 195 -10.98 -1.52 5.72
CA LYS A 195 -10.87 -2.07 4.36
C LYS A 195 -11.72 -3.32 4.12
N SER A 196 -12.03 -4.06 5.19
CA SER A 196 -12.86 -5.27 5.17
C SER A 196 -14.33 -5.02 5.52
N ALA A 197 -14.73 -3.77 5.79
CA ALA A 197 -16.13 -3.45 6.10
C ALA A 197 -16.97 -3.51 4.81
N PRO A 198 -18.00 -4.37 4.73
CA PRO A 198 -18.90 -4.42 3.58
C PRO A 198 -19.58 -3.05 3.35
N ILE A 199 -19.92 -2.71 2.11
CA ILE A 199 -20.66 -1.48 1.73
C ILE A 199 -22.17 -1.70 1.95
N PRO A 200 -22.94 -0.71 2.42
CA PRO A 200 -24.32 -0.96 2.77
C PRO A 200 -25.09 -1.06 1.47
N PRO A 201 -26.11 -1.93 1.39
CA PRO A 201 -27.01 -1.92 0.25
C PRO A 201 -27.65 -0.54 0.04
N GLN A 202 -27.89 0.19 1.13
CA GLN A 202 -28.43 1.55 1.14
C GLN A 202 -27.51 2.57 0.44
N ALA A 203 -26.18 2.40 0.56
CA ALA A 203 -25.18 3.29 -0.04
C ALA A 203 -24.50 2.68 -1.27
N SER A 204 -25.05 1.61 -1.83
CA SER A 204 -24.65 1.10 -3.14
C SER A 204 -25.57 1.70 -4.19
N THR A 205 -25.02 2.41 -5.18
CA THR A 205 -25.77 2.77 -6.39
C THR A 205 -25.68 1.62 -7.39
N SER A 206 -26.80 1.25 -8.00
CA SER A 206 -26.82 0.21 -9.01
C SER A 206 -26.32 0.76 -10.34
N GLN A 207 -25.64 -0.06 -11.15
CA GLN A 207 -25.19 0.34 -12.49
C GLN A 207 -26.35 0.83 -13.37
N ALA A 208 -27.56 0.30 -13.20
CA ALA A 208 -28.76 0.78 -13.89
C ALA A 208 -29.10 2.25 -13.58
N THR A 209 -28.82 2.73 -12.36
CA THR A 209 -29.00 4.14 -12.00
C THR A 209 -27.93 5.03 -12.62
N LEU A 210 -26.77 4.51 -12.98
CA LEU A 210 -25.65 5.27 -13.55
C LEU A 210 -25.69 5.38 -15.08
N GLN A 211 -26.67 4.77 -15.74
CA GLN A 211 -26.83 4.91 -17.20
C GLN A 211 -27.72 6.12 -17.53
N PRO A 212 -27.34 6.97 -18.51
CA PRO A 212 -28.19 8.08 -18.94
C PRO A 212 -29.49 7.53 -19.55
N ARG A 213 -30.62 8.12 -19.16
CA ARG A 213 -31.96 7.68 -19.59
C ARG A 213 -32.73 8.77 -20.32
N ILE A 214 -32.34 10.02 -20.16
CA ILE A 214 -32.96 11.17 -20.80
C ILE A 214 -32.28 11.36 -22.16
N VAL A 215 -33.01 11.00 -23.22
CA VAL A 215 -32.61 11.31 -24.59
C VAL A 215 -33.04 12.76 -24.89
N PRO A 216 -32.15 13.63 -25.39
CA PRO A 216 -32.55 14.95 -25.84
C PRO A 216 -33.48 14.80 -27.04
N ALA A 217 -34.80 14.89 -26.81
CA ALA A 217 -35.77 14.89 -27.88
C ALA A 217 -35.75 16.27 -28.57
N ALA A 218 -35.54 16.28 -29.89
CA ALA A 218 -35.56 17.49 -30.73
C ALA A 218 -36.98 18.08 -30.90
N THR A 219 -38.00 17.56 -30.20
CA THR A 219 -39.38 18.03 -30.35
C THR A 219 -40.17 17.70 -29.08
N SER A 220 -40.24 18.68 -28.17
CA SER A 220 -41.24 18.69 -27.11
C SER A 220 -42.30 19.73 -27.47
N SER A 221 -43.55 19.28 -27.61
CA SER A 221 -44.76 20.06 -27.92
C SER A 221 -45.18 21.07 -26.84
N THR A 222 -44.29 21.42 -25.91
CA THR A 222 -44.57 22.26 -24.74
C THR A 222 -43.82 23.60 -24.73
N GLY A 223 -43.32 24.07 -25.88
CA GLY A 223 -42.93 25.47 -26.05
C GLY A 223 -41.77 25.99 -25.20
N ILE A 224 -40.84 25.13 -24.76
CA ILE A 224 -39.57 25.58 -24.16
C ILE A 224 -38.43 24.92 -24.94
N GLU A 225 -37.87 25.66 -25.90
CA GLU A 225 -36.62 25.30 -26.56
C GLU A 225 -35.55 25.01 -25.50
N GLY A 226 -34.81 23.90 -25.64
CA GLY A 226 -33.73 23.53 -24.72
C GLY A 226 -34.14 22.83 -23.41
N ARG A 227 -35.42 22.55 -23.15
CA ARG A 227 -35.84 21.80 -21.94
C ARG A 227 -35.22 20.40 -21.87
N GLY A 228 -35.30 19.64 -22.97
CA GLY A 228 -34.75 18.29 -23.06
C GLY A 228 -33.23 18.28 -22.88
N GLU A 229 -32.56 19.28 -23.46
CA GLU A 229 -31.11 19.48 -23.34
C GLU A 229 -30.70 19.83 -21.90
N ALA A 230 -31.46 20.71 -21.21
CA ALA A 230 -31.21 21.06 -19.83
C ALA A 230 -31.35 19.85 -18.88
N LEU A 231 -32.40 19.04 -19.05
CA LEU A 231 -32.58 17.81 -18.26
C LEU A 231 -31.49 16.77 -18.54
N SER A 232 -31.10 16.60 -19.80
CA SER A 232 -30.01 15.70 -20.18
C SER A 232 -28.66 16.15 -19.61
N MET A 233 -28.38 17.47 -19.62
CA MET A 233 -27.19 18.04 -19.00
C MET A 233 -27.17 17.82 -17.48
N MET A 234 -28.28 18.09 -16.79
CA MET A 234 -28.40 17.83 -15.35
C MET A 234 -28.23 16.34 -15.04
N GLU A 235 -28.85 15.45 -15.81
CA GLU A 235 -28.73 14.00 -15.61
C GLU A 235 -27.27 13.56 -15.77
N LYS A 236 -26.60 14.01 -16.83
CA LYS A 236 -25.19 13.68 -17.07
C LYS A 236 -24.30 14.18 -15.93
N ALA A 237 -24.45 15.44 -15.53
CA ALA A 237 -23.68 16.03 -14.43
C ALA A 237 -23.89 15.25 -13.11
N LEU A 238 -25.14 14.93 -12.78
CA LEU A 238 -25.47 14.19 -11.56
C LEU A 238 -24.96 12.75 -11.60
N ILE A 239 -24.98 12.07 -12.76
CA ILE A 239 -24.36 10.75 -12.93
C ILE A 239 -22.85 10.83 -12.67
N GLU A 240 -22.16 11.79 -13.28
CA GLU A 240 -20.72 12.00 -13.09
C GLU A 240 -20.38 12.30 -11.62
N GLN A 241 -21.19 13.13 -10.95
CA GLN A 241 -21.06 13.43 -9.52
C GLN A 241 -21.22 12.18 -8.64
N VAL A 242 -22.23 11.34 -8.90
CA VAL A 242 -22.42 10.08 -8.16
C VAL A 242 -21.23 9.14 -8.37
N GLN A 243 -20.77 8.96 -9.61
CA GLN A 243 -19.61 8.12 -9.91
C GLN A 243 -18.35 8.64 -9.22
N LEU A 244 -18.10 9.95 -9.26
CA LEU A 244 -16.96 10.57 -8.61
C LEU A 244 -17.00 10.38 -7.10
N ALA A 245 -18.16 10.56 -6.47
CA ALA A 245 -18.33 10.35 -5.04
C ALA A 245 -18.15 8.87 -4.64
N GLU A 246 -18.72 7.92 -5.38
CA GLU A 246 -18.56 6.49 -5.09
C GLU A 246 -17.12 6.00 -5.26
N ASN A 247 -16.44 6.44 -6.33
CA ASN A 247 -15.04 6.13 -6.58
C ASN A 247 -14.14 6.71 -5.49
N SER A 248 -14.36 7.96 -5.11
CA SER A 248 -13.60 8.64 -4.05
C SER A 248 -13.85 7.98 -2.70
N ARG A 249 -15.10 7.62 -2.37
CA ARG A 249 -15.43 6.84 -1.17
C ARG A 249 -14.62 5.54 -1.15
N MET A 250 -14.65 4.75 -2.22
CA MET A 250 -13.91 3.48 -2.29
C MET A 250 -12.40 3.68 -2.06
N ARG A 251 -11.82 4.75 -2.62
CA ARG A 251 -10.42 5.11 -2.40
C ARG A 251 -10.15 5.40 -0.93
N PHE A 252 -10.97 6.23 -0.28
CA PHE A 252 -10.78 6.57 1.14
C PHE A 252 -11.10 5.43 2.11
N THR A 253 -11.99 4.50 1.75
CA THR A 253 -12.21 3.26 2.51
C THR A 253 -10.94 2.42 2.55
N ARG A 254 -10.22 2.33 1.43
CA ARG A 254 -8.94 1.61 1.36
C ARG A 254 -7.82 2.31 2.13
N LEU A 255 -7.89 3.64 2.27
CA LEU A 255 -6.99 4.41 3.12
C LEU A 255 -7.37 4.35 4.61
N GLY A 256 -8.59 3.91 4.93
CA GLY A 256 -9.10 3.90 6.30
C GLY A 256 -9.46 5.29 6.83
N ASP A 257 -9.67 6.28 5.95
CA ASP A 257 -10.10 7.63 6.31
C ASP A 257 -11.63 7.69 6.42
N VAL A 258 -12.12 7.34 7.61
CA VAL A 258 -13.56 7.34 7.95
C VAL A 258 -14.23 8.67 7.67
N GLY A 259 -13.55 9.79 7.95
CA GLY A 259 -14.13 11.12 7.80
C GLY A 259 -14.47 11.42 6.35
N LYS A 260 -13.53 11.13 5.45
CA LYS A 260 -13.73 11.30 4.01
C LYS A 260 -14.70 10.27 3.43
N VAL A 261 -14.66 9.02 3.93
CA VAL A 261 -15.64 7.99 3.53
C VAL A 261 -17.06 8.49 3.79
N LYS A 262 -17.34 8.97 5.01
CA LYS A 262 -18.66 9.51 5.37
C LYS A 262 -19.05 10.71 4.51
N MET A 263 -18.11 11.64 4.28
CA MET A 263 -18.34 12.80 3.42
C MET A 263 -18.76 12.40 2.00
N PHE A 264 -18.05 11.46 1.38
CA PHE A 264 -18.37 10.98 0.04
C PHE A 264 -19.64 10.11 -0.01
N GLU A 265 -19.99 9.42 1.07
CA GLU A 265 -21.30 8.75 1.19
C GLU A 265 -22.46 9.74 1.18
N GLU A 266 -22.34 10.84 1.93
CA GLU A 266 -23.34 11.90 1.95
C GLU A 266 -23.49 12.57 0.58
N TRP A 267 -22.37 12.86 -0.09
CA TRP A 267 -22.40 13.45 -1.43
C TRP A 267 -22.99 12.51 -2.48
N ALA A 268 -22.61 11.23 -2.48
CA ALA A 268 -23.19 10.24 -3.37
C ALA A 268 -24.71 10.09 -3.14
N LYS A 269 -25.14 10.09 -1.88
CA LYS A 269 -26.55 10.01 -1.52
C LYS A 269 -27.34 11.22 -2.03
N ALA A 270 -26.86 12.44 -1.78
CA ALA A 270 -27.52 13.67 -2.23
C ALA A 270 -27.62 13.74 -3.76
N SER A 271 -26.51 13.56 -4.48
CA SER A 271 -26.52 13.60 -5.95
C SER A 271 -27.36 12.47 -6.57
N LYS A 272 -27.46 11.31 -5.91
CA LYS A 272 -28.37 10.24 -6.35
C LYS A 272 -29.84 10.61 -6.17
N GLN A 273 -30.20 11.30 -5.09
CA GLN A 273 -31.57 11.79 -4.89
C GLN A 273 -31.95 12.81 -5.96
N ASP A 274 -31.05 13.76 -6.23
CA ASP A 274 -31.21 14.76 -7.30
C ASP A 274 -31.35 14.08 -8.67
N LEU A 275 -30.54 13.06 -8.96
CA LEU A 275 -30.60 12.31 -10.21
C LEU A 275 -31.97 11.62 -10.38
N LEU A 276 -32.49 11.02 -9.32
CA LEU A 276 -33.81 10.38 -9.34
C LEU A 276 -34.93 11.42 -9.51
N LEU A 277 -34.81 12.60 -8.90
CA LEU A 277 -35.75 13.70 -9.08
C LEU A 277 -35.77 14.21 -10.52
N VAL A 278 -34.60 14.48 -11.12
CA VAL A 278 -34.48 14.94 -12.52
C VAL A 278 -35.12 13.94 -13.48
N ARG A 279 -34.92 12.64 -13.26
CA ARG A 279 -35.55 11.58 -14.04
C ARG A 279 -37.06 11.54 -13.89
N GLU A 280 -37.56 11.70 -12.67
CA GLU A 280 -39.00 11.73 -12.43
C GLU A 280 -39.65 12.97 -13.06
N VAL A 281 -39.01 14.14 -12.96
CA VAL A 281 -39.46 15.37 -13.62
C VAL A 281 -39.48 15.21 -15.15
N ALA A 282 -38.46 14.55 -15.72
CA ALA A 282 -38.44 14.24 -17.15
C ALA A 282 -39.58 13.29 -17.55
N LYS A 283 -39.84 12.26 -16.74
CA LYS A 283 -40.90 11.27 -16.98
C LYS A 283 -42.31 11.85 -16.87
N GLN A 284 -42.54 12.71 -15.87
CA GLN A 284 -43.84 13.30 -15.60
C GLN A 284 -44.10 14.62 -16.37
N GLY A 285 -43.10 15.15 -17.07
CA GLY A 285 -43.24 16.43 -17.79
C GLY A 285 -43.33 17.66 -16.87
N LEU A 286 -42.96 17.54 -15.59
CA LEU A 286 -43.05 18.60 -14.57
C LEU A 286 -42.13 19.79 -14.86
N LYS A 287 -42.29 20.93 -14.17
CA LYS A 287 -41.42 22.09 -14.36
C LYS A 287 -39.96 21.75 -14.06
N LEU A 288 -39.03 22.32 -14.85
CA LEU A 288 -37.59 22.17 -14.63
C LEU A 288 -37.22 22.56 -13.19
N PRO A 289 -36.46 21.73 -12.45
CA PRO A 289 -35.93 22.09 -11.15
C PRO A 289 -34.98 23.29 -11.31
N LYS A 290 -34.98 24.19 -10.34
CA LYS A 290 -33.93 25.20 -10.24
C LYS A 290 -32.67 24.53 -9.70
N PHE A 291 -31.52 25.03 -10.10
CA PHE A 291 -30.23 24.49 -9.69
C PHE A 291 -29.19 25.61 -9.62
N HIS A 292 -28.17 25.38 -8.81
CA HIS A 292 -26.99 26.23 -8.76
C HIS A 292 -25.72 25.36 -8.74
N TYR A 293 -24.57 26.01 -8.94
CA TYR A 293 -23.28 25.36 -8.83
C TYR A 293 -22.59 25.78 -7.53
N GLU A 294 -22.24 24.79 -6.72
CA GLU A 294 -21.36 24.98 -5.59
C GLU A 294 -19.92 24.67 -5.99
N SER A 295 -18.96 25.36 -5.37
CA SER A 295 -17.55 25.02 -5.49
C SER A 295 -17.16 24.08 -4.37
N ARG A 296 -16.88 22.81 -4.69
CA ARG A 296 -16.48 21.80 -3.71
C ARG A 296 -15.04 21.38 -3.90
N ASN A 297 -14.28 21.41 -2.81
CA ASN A 297 -12.92 20.86 -2.79
C ASN A 297 -13.01 19.35 -2.58
N ILE A 298 -12.70 18.60 -3.63
CA ILE A 298 -12.73 17.14 -3.62
C ILE A 298 -11.34 16.66 -3.22
N PRO A 299 -11.19 16.03 -2.05
CA PRO A 299 -9.93 15.39 -1.69
C PRO A 299 -9.63 14.28 -2.71
N SER A 300 -8.56 14.43 -3.49
CA SER A 300 -8.03 13.39 -4.35
C SER A 300 -6.96 12.64 -3.58
N ALA A 301 -7.23 11.37 -3.31
CA ALA A 301 -6.17 10.41 -3.09
C ALA A 301 -5.70 9.95 -4.46
N ASP A 302 -4.50 10.37 -4.83
CA ASP A 302 -3.73 9.83 -5.95
C ASP A 302 -3.49 8.34 -5.69
N LEU A 303 -4.48 7.51 -6.00
CA LEU A 303 -4.52 6.10 -5.65
C LEU A 303 -5.03 5.30 -6.85
N PHE A 304 -4.23 4.34 -7.29
CA PHE A 304 -4.59 3.38 -8.34
C PHE A 304 -4.85 2.01 -7.71
N PRO A 305 -6.08 1.77 -7.23
CA PRO A 305 -6.45 0.58 -6.45
C PRO A 305 -6.32 -0.75 -7.21
N ASP A 306 -6.28 -0.68 -8.53
CA ASP A 306 -6.07 -1.77 -9.48
C ASP A 306 -4.62 -2.26 -9.50
N LEU A 307 -3.66 -1.43 -9.08
CA LEU A 307 -2.25 -1.78 -9.01
C LEU A 307 -1.88 -2.43 -7.67
N ALA A 308 -0.99 -3.43 -7.75
CA ALA A 308 -0.37 -4.03 -6.58
C ALA A 308 0.56 -3.03 -5.89
N GLU A 309 0.78 -3.18 -4.58
CA GLU A 309 1.59 -2.23 -3.81
C GLU A 309 3.03 -2.20 -4.29
N ASP A 310 3.56 -3.33 -4.72
CA ASP A 310 4.94 -3.57 -5.14
C ASP A 310 5.19 -3.40 -6.64
N VAL A 311 4.20 -2.93 -7.40
CA VAL A 311 4.29 -2.78 -8.86
C VAL A 311 4.22 -1.30 -9.26
N LEU A 312 5.06 -0.94 -10.22
CA LEU A 312 5.01 0.30 -10.99
C LEU A 312 4.62 -0.04 -12.42
N GLU A 313 3.58 0.59 -12.93
CA GLU A 313 3.13 0.44 -14.31
C GLU A 313 3.80 1.53 -15.16
N LEU A 314 4.61 1.13 -16.14
CA LEU A 314 5.23 1.99 -17.14
C LEU A 314 4.55 1.76 -18.49
N SER A 315 3.87 2.77 -19.01
CA SER A 315 3.28 2.76 -20.35
C SER A 315 4.13 3.58 -21.30
N ILE A 316 4.60 2.94 -22.37
CA ILE A 316 5.27 3.60 -23.48
C ILE A 316 4.20 3.87 -24.53
N ILE A 317 3.75 5.12 -24.64
CA ILE A 317 2.57 5.48 -25.43
C ILE A 317 2.98 5.62 -26.90
N ARG A 318 3.83 6.59 -27.22
CA ARG A 318 4.19 6.91 -28.61
C ARG A 318 5.46 7.72 -28.74
N CYS A 319 6.06 7.67 -29.92
CA CYS A 319 7.01 8.69 -30.37
C CYS A 319 6.39 9.63 -31.41
N ARG A 320 6.93 10.84 -31.51
CA ARG A 320 6.64 11.80 -32.58
C ARG A 320 7.91 12.31 -33.22
N ASP A 321 7.85 12.54 -34.52
CA ASP A 321 8.89 13.19 -35.34
C ASP A 321 10.30 12.64 -35.07
N VAL A 322 10.44 11.31 -34.98
CA VAL A 322 11.71 10.67 -34.65
C VAL A 322 12.69 10.84 -35.82
N PRO A 323 13.89 11.40 -35.59
CA PRO A 323 14.89 11.62 -36.63
C PRO A 323 15.43 10.28 -37.11
N LEU A 324 15.40 10.08 -38.43
CA LEU A 324 15.99 8.89 -39.05
C LEU A 324 17.43 9.15 -39.48
N PRO A 325 18.26 8.10 -39.58
CA PRO A 325 19.60 8.21 -40.13
C PRO A 325 19.60 8.66 -41.60
N SER A 326 20.69 9.29 -42.04
CA SER A 326 20.88 9.65 -43.45
C SER A 326 20.68 8.45 -44.37
N GLY A 327 19.84 8.62 -45.39
CA GLY A 327 19.51 7.59 -46.38
C GLY A 327 18.32 6.68 -46.01
N TYR A 328 17.56 7.01 -44.96
CA TYR A 328 16.29 6.35 -44.63
C TYR A 328 15.12 7.27 -44.94
N GLU A 329 14.11 6.75 -45.65
CA GLU A 329 12.84 7.43 -45.85
C GLU A 329 11.90 7.20 -44.64
N PRO A 330 10.88 8.06 -44.42
CA PRO A 330 9.90 7.87 -43.35
C PRO A 330 9.21 6.49 -43.36
N SER A 331 9.04 5.90 -44.54
CA SER A 331 8.49 4.54 -44.74
C SER A 331 9.42 3.40 -44.33
N ASP A 332 10.72 3.66 -44.21
CA ASP A 332 11.71 2.64 -43.82
C ASP A 332 11.91 2.57 -42.30
N ALA A 333 11.24 3.47 -41.57
CA ALA A 333 11.31 3.56 -40.12
C ALA A 333 10.78 2.29 -39.47
N ASN A 334 11.60 1.64 -38.66
CA ASN A 334 11.23 0.46 -37.88
C ASN A 334 11.65 0.72 -36.43
N LEU A 335 10.77 1.36 -35.68
CA LEU A 335 11.14 1.97 -34.42
C LEU A 335 10.71 1.11 -33.24
N PHE A 336 11.57 1.01 -32.24
CA PHE A 336 11.24 0.40 -30.95
C PHE A 336 11.99 1.11 -29.82
N VAL A 337 11.47 1.01 -28.60
CA VAL A 337 12.03 1.68 -27.42
C VAL A 337 12.56 0.64 -26.45
N LYS A 338 13.79 0.81 -25.99
CA LYS A 338 14.33 0.10 -24.82
C LYS A 338 14.24 1.00 -23.61
N PHE A 339 14.01 0.42 -22.44
CA PHE A 339 14.04 1.16 -21.19
C PHE A 339 14.90 0.45 -20.16
N VAL A 340 15.50 1.23 -19.25
CA VAL A 340 16.29 0.76 -18.12
C VAL A 340 15.81 1.48 -16.87
N PHE A 341 15.06 0.75 -16.04
CA PHE A 341 14.57 1.22 -14.77
C PHE A 341 15.63 1.00 -13.67
N PRO A 342 16.02 2.04 -12.91
CA PRO A 342 17.23 2.04 -12.07
C PRO A 342 17.06 1.30 -10.72
N TYR A 343 16.00 0.51 -10.56
CA TYR A 343 15.70 -0.20 -9.32
C TYR A 343 15.23 -1.64 -9.59
N PRO A 344 15.63 -2.63 -8.78
CA PRO A 344 16.63 -2.58 -7.70
C PRO A 344 18.02 -2.15 -8.21
N SER A 345 18.79 -1.38 -7.43
CA SER A 345 20.07 -0.79 -7.89
C SER A 345 21.15 -1.83 -8.23
N ASP A 346 21.02 -3.03 -7.69
CA ASP A 346 21.84 -4.21 -7.93
C ASP A 346 21.39 -5.02 -9.15
N ALA A 347 20.15 -4.85 -9.61
CA ALA A 347 19.57 -5.55 -10.74
C ALA A 347 18.55 -4.64 -11.45
N ASN A 348 19.03 -3.69 -12.25
CA ASN A 348 18.18 -2.78 -13.01
C ASN A 348 17.22 -3.58 -13.91
N GLN A 349 15.95 -3.21 -13.90
CA GLN A 349 14.94 -3.84 -14.74
C GLN A 349 14.96 -3.22 -16.12
N THR A 350 15.10 -4.05 -17.15
CA THR A 350 15.13 -3.59 -18.54
C THR A 350 14.05 -4.25 -19.35
N GLY A 351 13.50 -3.54 -20.32
CA GLY A 351 12.57 -4.10 -21.29
C GLY A 351 12.68 -3.39 -22.63
N LYS A 352 11.97 -3.91 -23.63
CA LYS A 352 11.89 -3.33 -24.96
C LYS A 352 10.48 -3.47 -25.50
N THR A 353 10.04 -2.49 -26.27
CA THR A 353 8.75 -2.57 -26.95
C THR A 353 8.81 -3.47 -28.17
N LYS A 354 7.64 -3.84 -28.68
CA LYS A 354 7.51 -4.30 -30.07
C LYS A 354 7.94 -3.18 -31.02
N HIS A 355 8.42 -3.56 -32.19
CA HIS A 355 8.76 -2.61 -33.23
C HIS A 355 7.53 -2.23 -34.05
N VAL A 356 7.45 -0.97 -34.43
CA VAL A 356 6.42 -0.44 -35.33
C VAL A 356 7.11 -0.04 -36.62
N ALA A 357 6.67 -0.63 -37.74
CA ALA A 357 7.23 -0.43 -39.07
C ALA A 357 6.50 0.70 -39.82
N GLY A 358 7.20 1.34 -40.75
CA GLY A 358 6.61 2.26 -41.72
C GLY A 358 6.30 3.67 -41.20
N THR A 359 6.80 4.09 -40.03
CA THR A 359 6.44 5.39 -39.47
C THR A 359 7.50 5.99 -38.53
N GLN A 360 7.69 7.31 -38.63
CA GLN A 360 8.45 8.13 -37.67
C GLN A 360 7.62 8.54 -36.44
N ASN A 361 6.33 8.23 -36.45
CA ASN A 361 5.36 8.51 -35.38
C ASN A 361 4.73 7.21 -34.86
N PRO A 362 5.52 6.28 -34.30
CA PRO A 362 5.02 5.00 -33.82
C PRO A 362 4.18 5.16 -32.56
N GLU A 363 3.03 4.49 -32.53
CA GLU A 363 2.22 4.27 -31.33
C GLU A 363 2.47 2.85 -30.83
N PHE A 364 2.90 2.72 -29.58
CA PHE A 364 3.26 1.44 -28.97
C PHE A 364 2.17 0.95 -28.02
N ASP A 365 1.60 1.87 -27.23
CA ASP A 365 0.62 1.60 -26.16
C ASP A 365 0.99 0.38 -25.28
N GLU A 366 2.28 0.17 -25.06
CA GLU A 366 2.80 -1.02 -24.40
C GLU A 366 2.97 -0.77 -22.90
N VAL A 367 2.36 -1.65 -22.10
CA VAL A 367 2.34 -1.55 -20.64
C VAL A 367 3.30 -2.55 -20.03
N ASN A 368 4.25 -2.04 -19.25
CA ASN A 368 5.28 -2.82 -18.57
C ASN A 368 5.09 -2.74 -17.05
N MET A 369 4.96 -3.90 -16.40
CA MET A 369 4.85 -4.00 -14.94
C MET A 369 6.23 -4.18 -14.33
N LEU A 370 6.71 -3.16 -13.64
CA LEU A 370 8.03 -3.12 -13.01
C LEU A 370 7.92 -3.37 -11.51
N GLN A 371 8.80 -4.21 -10.98
CA GLN A 371 8.84 -4.57 -9.58
C GLN A 371 9.57 -3.50 -8.78
N ILE A 372 8.83 -2.76 -7.97
CA ILE A 372 9.43 -1.81 -7.04
C ILE A 372 9.61 -2.41 -5.64
N GLY A 373 9.03 -3.58 -5.35
CA GLY A 373 9.20 -4.29 -4.07
C GLY A 373 8.19 -3.86 -2.99
N ALA A 374 8.06 -4.60 -1.90
CA ALA A 374 7.04 -4.32 -0.88
C ALA A 374 7.28 -2.98 -0.14
N ARG A 375 6.21 -2.34 0.37
CA ARG A 375 6.29 -1.07 1.14
C ARG A 375 7.31 -1.11 2.27
N LYS A 376 7.41 -2.25 2.99
CA LYS A 376 8.38 -2.46 4.08
C LYS A 376 9.84 -2.55 3.60
N ALA A 377 10.07 -3.08 2.39
CA ALA A 377 11.41 -3.29 1.83
C ALA A 377 11.93 -2.06 1.06
N ARG A 378 11.03 -1.30 0.42
CA ARG A 378 11.37 -0.11 -0.37
C ARG A 378 11.85 1.06 0.46
N GLY A 379 11.11 1.39 1.54
CA GLY A 379 11.36 2.52 2.43
C GLY A 379 11.88 3.77 1.72
N HIS A 380 12.86 4.44 2.32
CA HIS A 380 13.56 5.59 1.72
C HIS A 380 14.56 5.20 0.61
N LYS A 381 14.84 3.90 0.39
CA LYS A 381 15.84 3.45 -0.61
C LYS A 381 15.33 3.71 -2.02
N LEU A 382 14.09 3.30 -2.34
CA LEU A 382 13.50 3.53 -3.66
C LEU A 382 13.42 5.03 -3.98
N VAL A 383 12.84 5.82 -3.07
CA VAL A 383 12.71 7.28 -3.25
C VAL A 383 14.07 7.93 -3.51
N ARG A 384 15.11 7.53 -2.77
CA ARG A 384 16.48 8.03 -2.98
C ARG A 384 17.03 7.65 -4.35
N VAL A 385 16.78 6.43 -4.82
CA VAL A 385 17.23 5.97 -6.14
C VAL A 385 16.51 6.76 -7.24
N LEU A 386 15.20 6.93 -7.17
CA LEU A 386 14.42 7.68 -8.16
C LEU A 386 14.79 9.17 -8.22
N LYS A 387 15.25 9.76 -7.10
CA LYS A 387 15.80 11.13 -7.06
C LYS A 387 17.18 11.25 -7.69
N ARG A 388 18.01 10.19 -7.61
CA ARG A 388 19.42 10.23 -8.06
C ARG A 388 19.61 9.68 -9.47
N SER A 389 18.79 8.72 -9.87
CA SER A 389 18.93 7.95 -11.08
C SER A 389 17.64 8.04 -11.89
N PRO A 390 17.68 8.64 -13.10
CA PRO A 390 16.50 8.71 -13.95
C PRO A 390 16.19 7.34 -14.58
N LEU A 391 14.94 7.15 -15.00
CA LEU A 391 14.58 6.10 -15.95
C LEU A 391 15.19 6.45 -17.31
N LYS A 392 16.04 5.57 -17.83
CA LYS A 392 16.67 5.76 -19.14
C LYS A 392 15.85 5.07 -20.21
N LEU A 393 15.65 5.76 -21.32
CA LEU A 393 14.93 5.24 -22.48
C LEU A 393 15.77 5.51 -23.73
N GLU A 394 15.76 4.54 -24.64
CA GLU A 394 16.59 4.54 -25.83
C GLU A 394 15.73 4.13 -27.02
N VAL A 395 15.64 4.99 -28.03
CA VAL A 395 14.86 4.75 -29.25
C VAL A 395 15.79 4.21 -30.32
N TYR A 396 15.43 3.06 -30.88
CA TYR A 396 16.23 2.36 -31.87
C TYR A 396 15.47 2.20 -33.19
N GLN A 397 16.23 2.33 -34.28
CA GLN A 397 15.88 1.78 -35.59
C GLN A 397 16.30 0.31 -35.61
N LYS A 398 15.34 -0.59 -35.83
CA LYS A 398 15.57 -2.02 -35.99
C LYS A 398 16.43 -2.27 -37.23
N GLY A 399 17.51 -3.01 -37.04
CA GLY A 399 18.36 -3.48 -38.12
C GLY A 399 17.65 -4.52 -38.98
N SER A 400 17.87 -4.46 -40.30
CA SER A 400 17.47 -5.52 -41.23
C SER A 400 18.47 -6.69 -41.18
N PHE A 401 18.28 -7.71 -42.02
CA PHE A 401 19.17 -8.88 -42.11
C PHE A 401 20.65 -8.46 -42.20
N LEU A 402 21.48 -8.99 -41.28
CA LEU A 402 22.91 -8.69 -41.12
C LEU A 402 23.28 -7.24 -40.71
N ARG A 403 22.32 -6.40 -40.32
CA ARG A 403 22.58 -5.06 -39.76
C ARG A 403 22.19 -5.01 -38.28
N SER A 404 23.03 -4.40 -37.45
CA SER A 404 22.72 -4.15 -36.04
C SER A 404 21.67 -3.03 -35.89
N ASP A 405 20.93 -3.05 -34.78
CA ASP A 405 20.02 -1.96 -34.42
C ASP A 405 20.80 -0.65 -34.25
N LYS A 406 20.25 0.46 -34.77
CA LYS A 406 20.88 1.79 -34.69
C LYS A 406 20.16 2.65 -33.67
N LEU A 407 20.90 3.20 -32.72
CA LEU A 407 20.38 4.16 -31.74
C LEU A 407 20.07 5.48 -32.44
N LEU A 408 18.85 5.98 -32.29
CA LEU A 408 18.40 7.26 -32.85
C LEU A 408 18.44 8.38 -31.79
N GLY A 409 18.16 8.03 -30.55
CA GLY A 409 18.18 9.00 -29.46
C GLY A 409 17.91 8.36 -28.11
N THR A 410 18.27 9.09 -27.07
CA THR A 410 18.10 8.71 -25.67
C THR A 410 17.27 9.76 -24.96
N CYS A 411 16.48 9.36 -23.98
CA CYS A 411 15.82 10.28 -23.06
C CYS A 411 15.90 9.77 -21.63
N GLU A 412 15.97 10.71 -20.70
CA GLU A 412 16.08 10.45 -19.28
C GLU A 412 14.87 11.07 -18.58
N TRP A 413 14.11 10.26 -17.85
CA TRP A 413 12.95 10.71 -17.10
C TRP A 413 13.25 10.72 -15.59
N LYS A 414 13.19 11.90 -14.97
CA LYS A 414 13.35 12.04 -13.52
C LYS A 414 12.03 11.74 -12.82
N LEU A 415 12.04 10.72 -11.95
CA LEU A 415 10.83 10.21 -11.29
C LEU A 415 10.62 10.76 -9.87
N GLU A 416 11.17 11.94 -9.58
CA GLU A 416 11.04 12.59 -8.26
C GLU A 416 9.57 12.91 -7.92
N GLN A 417 8.77 13.27 -8.93
CA GLN A 417 7.36 13.60 -8.75
C GLN A 417 6.51 12.40 -8.29
N LEU A 418 7.01 11.16 -8.35
CA LEU A 418 6.35 9.98 -7.76
C LEU A 418 6.33 10.02 -6.23
N GLU A 419 7.11 10.91 -5.62
CA GLU A 419 7.00 11.18 -4.18
C GLU A 419 5.64 11.80 -3.84
N SER A 420 5.14 12.70 -4.69
CA SER A 420 3.88 13.40 -4.46
C SER A 420 2.69 12.85 -5.22
N ASN A 421 2.91 12.36 -6.44
CA ASN A 421 1.86 11.97 -7.37
C ASN A 421 1.89 10.47 -7.63
N ALA A 422 0.73 9.87 -7.83
CA ALA A 422 0.64 8.45 -8.21
C ALA A 422 0.56 8.23 -9.73
N LEU A 423 0.36 9.30 -10.49
CA LEU A 423 0.33 9.32 -11.94
C LEU A 423 1.30 10.39 -12.45
N LEU A 424 2.16 10.00 -13.40
CA LEU A 424 2.97 10.93 -14.18
C LEU A 424 2.74 10.66 -15.66
N GLU A 425 2.61 11.71 -16.44
CA GLU A 425 2.56 11.63 -17.90
C GLU A 425 3.40 12.78 -18.46
N GLU A 426 4.38 12.45 -19.30
CA GLU A 426 5.32 13.44 -19.82
C GLU A 426 5.74 13.12 -21.26
N SER A 427 6.02 14.16 -22.04
CA SER A 427 6.59 14.04 -23.38
C SER A 427 8.03 14.56 -23.38
N LEU A 428 8.98 13.64 -23.53
CA LEU A 428 10.41 13.90 -23.37
C LEU A 428 11.09 14.02 -24.73
N PRO A 429 11.92 15.05 -24.96
CA PRO A 429 12.67 15.20 -26.21
C PRO A 429 13.81 14.17 -26.28
N LEU A 430 14.03 13.61 -27.48
CA LEU A 430 15.15 12.72 -27.74
C LEU A 430 16.46 13.50 -27.84
N LYS A 431 17.52 12.93 -27.26
CA LYS A 431 18.85 13.52 -27.18
C LYS A 431 19.94 12.53 -27.57
N GLU A 432 20.98 13.04 -28.20
CA GLU A 432 22.25 12.35 -28.41
C GLU A 432 23.31 13.02 -27.54
N GLY A 433 23.65 12.37 -26.43
CA GLY A 433 24.44 12.99 -25.37
C GLY A 433 23.74 14.20 -24.77
N ARG A 434 24.28 15.41 -25.00
CA ARG A 434 23.69 16.67 -24.50
C ARG A 434 22.86 17.42 -25.53
N LYS A 435 22.90 17.03 -26.81
CA LYS A 435 22.22 17.73 -27.90
C LYS A 435 20.85 17.11 -28.15
N ALA A 436 19.81 17.93 -28.27
CA ALA A 436 18.52 17.48 -28.74
C ALA A 436 18.62 17.11 -30.22
N VAL A 437 18.16 15.92 -30.59
CA VAL A 437 18.24 15.40 -31.97
C VAL A 437 16.92 15.54 -32.74
N GLY A 438 15.87 16.01 -32.06
CA GLY A 438 14.51 16.05 -32.61
C GLY A 438 13.72 14.81 -32.21
N GLY A 439 12.40 14.94 -32.24
CA GLY A 439 11.47 13.90 -31.82
C GLY A 439 11.15 13.88 -30.32
N LEU A 440 9.96 13.40 -30.00
CA LEU A 440 9.39 13.37 -28.65
C LEU A 440 8.94 11.94 -28.30
N LEU A 441 9.25 11.47 -27.11
CA LEU A 441 8.75 10.23 -26.55
C LEU A 441 7.73 10.53 -25.45
N THR A 442 6.47 10.14 -25.64
CA THR A 442 5.40 10.30 -24.64
C THR A 442 5.28 9.02 -23.81
N LEU A 443 5.34 9.19 -22.49
CA LEU A 443 5.32 8.10 -21.51
C LEU A 443 4.34 8.40 -20.39
N LYS A 444 3.87 7.33 -19.75
CA LYS A 444 3.02 7.42 -18.57
C LYS A 444 3.46 6.41 -17.52
N ILE A 445 3.49 6.84 -16.26
CA ILE A 445 3.77 5.97 -15.12
C ILE A 445 2.60 6.05 -14.15
N ARG A 446 2.19 4.88 -13.66
CA ARG A 446 1.20 4.74 -12.58
C ARG A 446 1.78 3.89 -11.47
N ILE A 447 1.58 4.33 -10.23
CA ILE A 447 1.88 3.57 -9.01
C ILE A 447 0.64 3.51 -8.16
N ARG A 448 0.48 2.49 -7.33
CA ARG A 448 -0.73 2.34 -6.51
C ARG A 448 -1.00 3.55 -5.62
N GLU A 449 0.03 4.10 -4.99
CA GLU A 449 -0.01 5.27 -4.10
C GLU A 449 1.33 6.02 -4.24
N PRO A 450 1.39 7.33 -3.96
CA PRO A 450 2.64 8.07 -4.01
C PRO A 450 3.66 7.46 -3.06
N LEU A 451 4.92 7.49 -3.45
CA LEU A 451 6.01 6.87 -2.68
C LEU A 451 6.41 7.69 -1.45
N GLY A 452 6.05 8.97 -1.46
CA GLY A 452 6.35 9.91 -0.40
C GLY A 452 5.25 10.07 0.60
N ASP A 453 5.52 11.02 1.49
CA ASP A 453 4.61 11.38 2.55
C ASP A 453 3.64 12.48 2.09
N THR A 454 2.82 12.22 1.06
CA THR A 454 1.95 13.27 0.53
C THR A 454 0.69 13.51 1.33
N LYS A 455 0.43 14.81 1.54
CA LYS A 455 -0.86 15.34 1.96
C LYS A 455 -1.86 15.11 0.84
N ILE A 456 -3.10 14.78 1.21
CA ILE A 456 -4.21 14.61 0.28
C ILE A 456 -4.37 15.90 -0.52
N ALA A 457 -4.17 15.83 -1.84
CA ALA A 457 -4.42 16.96 -2.73
C ALA A 457 -5.93 17.21 -2.79
N ALA A 458 -6.35 18.46 -2.96
CA ALA A 458 -7.75 18.79 -3.15
C ALA A 458 -7.91 19.48 -4.50
N THR A 459 -8.84 18.98 -5.32
CA THR A 459 -9.18 19.60 -6.59
C THR A 459 -10.52 20.29 -6.45
N GLN A 460 -10.59 21.55 -6.87
CA GLN A 460 -11.84 22.31 -6.87
C GLN A 460 -12.72 21.83 -8.02
N HIS A 461 -13.96 21.44 -7.70
CA HIS A 461 -14.94 20.94 -8.67
C HIS A 461 -16.20 21.78 -8.62
N ARG A 462 -16.80 22.05 -9.78
CA ARG A 462 -18.15 22.62 -9.88
C ARG A 462 -19.15 21.50 -9.62
N TRP A 463 -19.97 21.64 -8.59
CA TRP A 463 -20.91 20.63 -8.14
C TRP A 463 -22.33 21.14 -8.36
N LEU A 464 -23.12 20.45 -9.18
CA LEU A 464 -24.52 20.81 -9.41
C LEU A 464 -25.35 20.38 -8.19
N VAL A 465 -26.18 21.31 -7.69
CA VAL A 465 -27.13 21.09 -6.60
C VAL A 465 -28.49 21.59 -7.05
N LEU A 466 -29.52 20.78 -6.84
CA LEU A 466 -30.90 21.20 -7.09
C LEU A 466 -31.40 22.02 -5.90
N ASP A 467 -32.10 23.11 -6.20
CA ASP A 467 -32.76 23.91 -5.16
C ASP A 467 -33.98 23.14 -4.65
N ASN A 468 -34.18 23.16 -3.33
CA ASN A 468 -35.36 22.58 -2.68
C ASN A 468 -36.65 23.33 -3.01
#